data_AF-A0A661RS86-F1
#
_entry.id   AF-A0A661RS86-F1
#
_cell.length_a   1.000
_cell.length_b   1.000
_cell.length_c   1.000
_cell.angle_alpha   90.00
_cell.angle_beta   90.00
_cell.angle_gamma   90.00
#
_symmetry.space_group_name_H-M   'P 1'
#
loop_
_entity.id
_entity.type
_entity.pdbx_description
1 polymer ?
#
loop_
_entity_poly.entity_id
_entity_poly.type
_entity_poly.pdbx_seq_one_letter_code
_entity_poly.pdbx_strand_id
1 'polypeptide(L)'
;MTLGGFPEPFLTNDERMARRWRRERFDRVLRKDVRELAPVRDIQILGLFLDLLRQKVGGMVILSNLARDLEISPKTAKAWLEVLERMYLVFTVRPYTKSLPRAVRKPPKVYFFDNGDVIGDEGARFENLVATLLLKQLHYLEDNQGYRYELRYIRDKEGREVDFAILKEGRLEALIEVKYADDSIARPLSYYAQRLNPGKVVQIVAEIKRPYDKGNIRVTDPVSYFSDFFK
;
A
#
# COMPACT_ATOMS: atom_id res chain seq x y z
N MET A 1 2.68 14.44 -3.65
CA MET A 1 1.94 15.09 -2.54
C MET A 1 2.74 15.03 -1.25
N THR A 2 3.33 16.15 -0.83
CA THR A 2 4.17 16.28 0.38
C THR A 2 3.38 16.62 1.65
N LEU A 3 2.20 17.22 1.50
CA LEU A 3 1.33 17.67 2.58
C LEU A 3 0.56 16.55 3.28
N GLY A 4 0.32 15.44 2.60
CA GLY A 4 -0.46 14.32 3.11
C GLY A 4 -1.94 14.37 2.73
N GLY A 5 -2.69 13.36 3.18
CA GLY A 5 -4.10 13.15 2.83
C GLY A 5 -5.10 13.63 3.89
N PHE A 6 -4.63 14.09 5.05
CA PHE A 6 -5.51 14.60 6.11
C PHE A 6 -5.99 16.03 5.82
N PRO A 7 -7.24 16.39 6.16
CA PRO A 7 -7.80 17.71 5.84
C PRO A 7 -6.98 18.86 6.40
N GLU A 8 -6.56 18.81 7.66
CA GLU A 8 -5.87 19.91 8.33
C GLU A 8 -4.55 20.28 7.64
N PRO A 9 -3.59 19.36 7.42
CA PRO A 9 -2.36 19.70 6.70
C PRO A 9 -2.58 20.00 5.21
N PHE A 10 -3.58 19.37 4.57
CA PHE A 10 -3.89 19.61 3.16
C PHE A 10 -4.46 21.01 2.92
N LEU A 11 -5.47 21.41 3.71
CA LEU A 11 -6.14 22.71 3.59
C LEU A 11 -5.25 23.88 3.99
N THR A 12 -4.33 23.67 4.94
CA THR A 12 -3.37 24.71 5.36
C THR A 12 -2.37 25.05 4.24
N ASN A 13 -2.06 24.10 3.36
CA ASN A 13 -1.12 24.26 2.25
C ASN A 13 0.28 24.80 2.66
N ASP A 14 0.72 24.52 3.90
CA ASP A 14 2.05 24.85 4.43
C ASP A 14 2.76 23.56 4.81
N GLU A 15 3.84 23.22 4.10
CA GLU A 15 4.59 21.99 4.36
C GLU A 15 5.22 21.93 5.76
N ARG A 16 5.65 23.06 6.31
CA ARG A 16 6.21 23.12 7.67
C ARG A 16 5.12 22.81 8.68
N MET A 17 3.92 23.36 8.49
CA MET A 17 2.77 23.00 9.34
C MET A 17 2.38 21.54 9.18
N ALA A 18 2.34 21.02 7.94
CA ALA A 18 2.08 19.60 7.69
C ALA A 18 3.10 18.68 8.39
N ARG A 19 4.40 19.02 8.33
CA ARG A 19 5.47 18.30 9.07
C ARG A 19 5.24 18.33 10.58
N ARG A 20 4.86 19.48 11.15
CA ARG A 20 4.60 19.62 12.59
C ARG A 20 3.37 18.81 13.00
N TRP A 21 2.28 18.95 12.26
CA TRP A 21 1.03 18.24 12.49
C TRP A 21 1.22 16.72 12.47
N ARG A 22 1.97 16.18 11.48
CA ARG A 22 2.28 14.75 11.43
C ARG A 22 3.05 14.30 12.67
N ARG A 23 4.06 15.06 13.11
CA ARG A 23 4.83 14.73 14.32
C ARG A 23 3.94 14.68 15.56
N GLU A 24 3.06 15.66 15.73
CA GLU A 24 2.11 15.70 16.85
C GLU A 24 1.06 14.59 16.79
N ARG A 25 0.58 14.23 15.59
CA ARG A 25 -0.29 13.07 15.41
C ARG A 25 0.41 11.79 15.82
N PHE A 26 1.63 11.55 15.34
CA PHE A 26 2.40 10.36 15.71
C PHE A 26 2.67 10.28 17.20
N ASP A 27 3.05 11.40 17.83
CA ASP A 27 3.31 11.42 19.27
C ASP A 27 2.05 11.07 20.06
N ARG A 28 0.89 11.62 19.67
CA ARG A 28 -0.40 11.29 20.29
C ARG A 28 -0.75 9.81 20.10
N VAL A 29 -0.74 9.31 18.87
CA VAL A 29 -1.13 7.94 18.54
C VAL A 29 -0.20 6.92 19.21
N LEU A 30 1.13 7.11 19.12
CA LEU A 30 2.09 6.15 19.66
C LEU A 30 2.19 6.20 21.19
N ARG A 31 2.06 7.38 21.82
CA ARG A 31 2.22 7.49 23.28
C ARG A 31 0.94 7.24 24.05
N LYS A 32 -0.21 7.67 23.53
CA LYS A 32 -1.49 7.53 24.23
C LYS A 32 -2.14 6.20 23.87
N ASP A 33 -2.45 6.01 22.59
CA ASP A 33 -3.34 4.93 22.18
C ASP A 33 -2.65 3.56 22.18
N VAL A 34 -1.36 3.48 21.78
CA VAL A 34 -0.66 2.19 21.73
C VAL A 34 -0.37 1.61 23.12
N ARG A 35 -0.14 2.45 24.14
CA ARG A 35 0.06 1.97 25.52
C ARG A 35 -1.18 1.26 26.06
N GLU A 36 -2.36 1.66 25.62
CA GLU A 36 -3.63 1.07 26.02
C GLU A 36 -3.90 -0.26 25.29
N LEU A 37 -3.42 -0.38 24.04
CA LEU A 37 -3.69 -1.54 23.17
C LEU A 37 -2.72 -2.70 23.33
N ALA A 38 -1.50 -2.45 23.80
CA ALA A 38 -0.52 -3.51 24.03
C ALA A 38 0.47 -3.09 25.14
N PRO A 39 1.05 -4.06 25.88
CA PRO A 39 2.15 -3.80 26.81
C PRO A 39 3.45 -3.52 26.04
N VAL A 40 3.45 -2.46 25.23
CA VAL A 40 4.63 -1.94 24.55
C VAL A 40 5.47 -1.27 25.62
N ARG A 41 6.42 -2.03 26.17
CA ARG A 41 7.36 -1.53 27.19
C ARG A 41 8.26 -0.42 26.64
N ASP A 42 8.45 -0.35 25.32
CA ASP A 42 9.33 0.61 24.68
C ASP A 42 8.69 1.28 23.45
N ILE A 43 8.10 2.47 23.67
CA ILE A 43 7.54 3.30 22.59
C ILE A 43 8.64 3.78 21.64
N GLN A 44 9.87 3.95 22.12
CA GLN A 44 10.95 4.46 21.28
C GLN A 44 11.30 3.44 20.20
N ILE A 45 11.42 2.16 20.57
CA ILE A 45 11.68 1.07 19.62
C ILE A 45 10.49 0.90 18.66
N LEU A 46 9.24 1.09 19.11
CA LEU A 46 8.08 1.09 18.22
C LEU A 46 8.13 2.25 17.21
N GLY A 47 8.57 3.44 17.64
CA GLY A 47 8.80 4.57 16.74
C GLY A 47 9.81 4.23 15.64
N LEU A 48 10.93 3.61 16.01
CA LEU A 48 11.94 3.12 15.06
C LEU A 48 11.37 2.06 14.12
N PHE A 49 10.56 1.12 14.62
CA PHE A 49 9.86 0.13 13.80
C PHE A 49 8.99 0.80 12.74
N LEU A 50 8.23 1.81 13.11
CA LEU A 50 7.40 2.57 12.18
C LEU A 50 8.26 3.33 11.15
N ASP A 51 9.36 3.96 11.56
CA ASP A 51 10.27 4.67 10.66
C ASP A 51 10.95 3.72 9.65
N LEU A 52 11.26 2.49 10.05
CA LEU A 52 11.74 1.45 9.14
C LEU A 52 10.67 1.03 8.12
N LEU A 53 9.39 0.98 8.53
CA LEU A 53 8.28 0.72 7.61
C LEU A 53 8.08 1.86 6.61
N ARG A 54 8.20 3.13 7.04
CA ARG A 54 8.07 4.31 6.17
C ARG A 54 9.07 4.32 5.01
N GLN A 55 10.24 3.71 5.22
CA GLN A 55 11.32 3.58 4.23
C GLN A 55 11.15 2.37 3.30
N LYS A 56 10.21 1.46 3.58
CA LYS A 56 10.02 0.19 2.87
C LYS A 56 8.67 0.09 2.17
N VAL A 57 8.01 1.22 1.95
CA VAL A 57 6.69 1.29 1.29
C VAL A 57 6.76 0.69 -0.11
N GLY A 58 5.78 -0.13 -0.47
CA GLY A 58 5.77 -0.91 -1.72
C GLY A 58 6.71 -2.11 -1.74
N GLY A 59 7.66 -2.20 -0.80
CA GLY A 59 8.58 -3.32 -0.65
C GLY A 59 8.00 -4.45 0.22
N MET A 60 8.53 -5.66 0.03
CA MET A 60 8.23 -6.78 0.93
C MET A 60 8.85 -6.57 2.31
N VAL A 61 8.02 -6.64 3.35
CA VAL A 61 8.43 -6.49 4.74
C VAL A 61 8.67 -7.86 5.37
N ILE A 62 9.95 -8.20 5.55
CA ILE A 62 10.38 -9.41 6.27
C ILE A 62 10.47 -9.06 7.76
N LEU A 63 9.42 -9.39 8.52
CA LEU A 63 9.32 -9.06 9.95
C LEU A 63 10.49 -9.60 10.80
N SER A 64 11.06 -10.76 10.45
CA SER A 64 12.22 -11.30 11.16
C SER A 64 13.48 -10.45 11.00
N ASN A 65 13.62 -9.73 9.87
CA ASN A 65 14.75 -8.83 9.65
C ASN A 65 14.57 -7.57 10.49
N LEU A 66 13.39 -6.94 10.45
CA LEU A 66 13.08 -5.79 11.29
C LEU A 66 13.20 -6.12 12.79
N ALA A 67 12.77 -7.32 13.19
CA ALA A 67 12.89 -7.78 14.56
C ALA A 67 14.35 -7.89 15.00
N ARG A 68 15.22 -8.41 14.12
CA ARG A 68 16.67 -8.50 14.38
C ARG A 68 17.30 -7.12 14.49
N ASP A 69 16.99 -6.21 13.57
CA ASP A 69 17.56 -4.86 13.53
C ASP A 69 17.18 -4.02 14.76
N LEU A 70 16.04 -4.34 15.39
CA LEU A 70 15.52 -3.65 16.58
C LEU A 70 15.69 -4.45 17.87
N GLU A 71 16.38 -5.60 17.83
CA GLU A 71 16.60 -6.49 18.97
C GLU A 71 15.31 -6.93 19.69
N ILE A 72 14.23 -7.14 18.94
CA ILE A 72 12.94 -7.65 19.43
C ILE A 72 12.64 -9.05 18.88
N SER A 73 11.66 -9.73 19.46
CA SER A 73 11.21 -11.01 18.90
C SER A 73 10.39 -10.81 17.61
N PRO A 74 10.43 -11.75 16.64
CA PRO A 74 9.55 -11.69 15.47
C PRO A 74 8.05 -11.67 15.82
N LYS A 75 7.68 -12.29 16.96
CA LYS A 75 6.31 -12.26 17.50
C LYS A 75 5.92 -10.84 17.92
N THR A 76 6.85 -10.10 18.54
CA THR A 76 6.68 -8.69 18.90
C THR A 76 6.51 -7.82 17.67
N ALA A 77 7.39 -7.95 16.67
CA ALA A 77 7.29 -7.20 15.41
C ALA A 77 5.95 -7.44 14.68
N LYS A 78 5.46 -8.68 14.69
CA LYS A 78 4.14 -9.02 14.14
C LYS A 78 3.00 -8.36 14.92
N ALA A 79 3.02 -8.45 16.25
CA ALA A 79 2.01 -7.83 17.10
C ALA A 79 2.00 -6.30 16.93
N TRP A 80 3.17 -5.67 16.80
CA TRP A 80 3.27 -4.23 16.53
C TRP A 80 2.70 -3.84 15.17
N LEU A 81 2.98 -4.60 14.12
CA LEU A 81 2.34 -4.36 12.81
C LEU A 81 0.82 -4.45 12.90
N GLU A 82 0.29 -5.45 13.60
CA GLU A 82 -1.17 -5.60 13.82
C GLU A 82 -1.77 -4.42 14.59
N VAL A 83 -1.06 -3.89 15.60
CA VAL A 83 -1.48 -2.68 16.33
C VAL A 83 -1.48 -1.47 15.40
N LEU A 84 -0.43 -1.26 14.60
CA LEU A 84 -0.35 -0.15 13.65
C LEU A 84 -1.45 -0.21 12.58
N GLU A 85 -1.85 -1.42 12.15
CA GLU A 85 -2.99 -1.62 11.25
C GLU A 85 -4.32 -1.23 11.92
N ARG A 86 -4.56 -1.64 13.18
CA ARG A 86 -5.77 -1.25 13.94
C ARG A 86 -5.87 0.25 14.20
N MET A 87 -4.74 0.93 14.28
CA MET A 87 -4.66 2.38 14.45
C MET A 87 -4.81 3.16 13.14
N TYR A 88 -5.06 2.49 12.01
CA TYR A 88 -5.13 3.12 10.69
C TYR A 88 -3.90 3.96 10.36
N LEU A 89 -2.72 3.56 10.85
CA LEU A 89 -1.44 4.17 10.45
C LEU A 89 -0.93 3.53 9.16
N VAL A 90 -1.04 2.21 9.08
CA VAL A 90 -0.61 1.40 7.95
C VAL A 90 -1.67 0.38 7.57
N PHE A 91 -1.58 -0.17 6.37
CA PHE A 91 -2.32 -1.36 5.96
C PHE A 91 -1.41 -2.31 5.21
N THR A 92 -1.70 -3.61 5.27
CA THR A 92 -0.91 -4.63 4.58
C THR A 92 -1.58 -5.15 3.32
N VAL A 93 -0.78 -5.30 2.26
CA VAL A 93 -1.18 -6.01 1.03
C VAL A 93 -0.40 -7.32 0.98
N ARG A 94 -1.12 -8.44 1.01
CA ARG A 94 -0.52 -9.79 1.02
C ARG A 94 -0.44 -10.37 -0.38
N PRO A 95 0.44 -11.35 -0.63
CA PRO A 95 0.56 -11.92 -1.96
C PRO A 95 -0.71 -12.72 -2.32
N TYR A 96 -1.09 -12.63 -3.58
CA TYR A 96 -2.08 -13.49 -4.19
C TYR A 96 -1.56 -14.93 -4.17
N THR A 97 -2.26 -15.79 -3.44
CA THR A 97 -1.99 -17.23 -3.43
C THR A 97 -3.32 -17.96 -3.41
N LYS A 98 -3.38 -19.15 -4.01
CA LYS A 98 -4.57 -20.02 -3.96
C LYS A 98 -4.87 -20.58 -2.55
N SER A 99 -4.03 -20.30 -1.56
CA SER A 99 -4.08 -20.93 -0.25
C SER A 99 -3.86 -19.89 0.84
N LEU A 100 -4.95 -19.52 1.52
CA LEU A 100 -4.95 -18.50 2.55
C LEU A 100 -3.86 -18.74 3.64
N PRO A 101 -3.63 -19.98 4.15
CA PRO A 101 -2.53 -20.24 5.09
C PRO A 101 -1.14 -19.93 4.52
N ARG A 102 -0.93 -20.14 3.22
CA ARG A 102 0.33 -19.81 2.55
C ARG A 102 0.49 -18.30 2.35
N ALA A 103 -0.59 -17.56 2.07
CA ALA A 103 -0.55 -16.10 1.99
C ALA A 103 -0.12 -15.46 3.32
N VAL A 104 -0.63 -15.97 4.45
CA VAL A 104 -0.32 -15.43 5.79
C VAL A 104 1.17 -15.58 6.15
N ARG A 105 1.84 -16.64 5.66
CA ARG A 105 3.26 -16.90 5.93
C ARG A 105 4.22 -16.11 5.05
N LYS A 106 3.75 -15.55 3.94
CA LYS A 106 4.60 -14.77 3.04
C LYS A 106 4.69 -13.31 3.52
N PRO A 107 5.83 -12.63 3.26
CA PRO A 107 5.99 -11.21 3.57
C PRO A 107 4.86 -10.37 2.97
N PRO A 108 4.20 -9.48 3.73
CA PRO A 108 3.31 -8.47 3.15
C PRO A 108 4.10 -7.33 2.54
N LYS A 109 3.47 -6.56 1.65
CA LYS A 109 3.81 -5.15 1.42
C LYS A 109 3.09 -4.28 2.45
N VAL A 110 3.73 -3.22 2.92
CA VAL A 110 3.14 -2.28 3.89
C VAL A 110 3.00 -0.91 3.23
N TYR A 111 1.82 -0.31 3.40
CA TYR A 111 1.48 1.01 2.89
C TYR A 111 0.91 1.88 4.02
N PHE A 112 0.98 3.19 3.87
CA PHE A 112 0.52 4.18 4.85
C PHE A 112 -0.77 4.83 4.38
N PHE A 113 -1.72 4.99 5.29
CA PHE A 113 -2.98 5.69 5.00
C PHE A 113 -2.77 7.17 4.66
N ASP A 114 -1.73 7.79 5.20
CA ASP A 114 -1.30 9.14 4.83
C ASP A 114 -0.03 9.09 3.98
N ASN A 115 -0.13 9.54 2.74
CA ASN A 115 0.99 9.61 1.82
C ASN A 115 2.14 10.51 2.30
N GLY A 116 1.81 11.41 3.22
CA GLY A 116 2.76 12.25 3.90
C GLY A 116 3.74 11.51 4.82
N ASP A 117 3.36 10.32 5.29
CA ASP A 117 4.17 9.52 6.19
C ASP A 117 5.28 8.74 5.47
N VAL A 118 5.17 8.58 4.14
CA VAL A 118 6.13 7.85 3.34
C VAL A 118 7.47 8.58 3.32
N ILE A 119 8.56 7.85 3.58
CA ILE A 119 9.94 8.33 3.44
C ILE A 119 10.56 7.56 2.27
N GLY A 120 10.51 8.15 1.08
CA GLY A 120 11.02 7.54 -0.14
C GLY A 120 10.99 8.52 -1.31
N ASP A 121 11.40 8.01 -2.47
CA ASP A 121 11.33 8.73 -3.74
C ASP A 121 9.89 8.96 -4.22
N GLU A 122 9.74 9.63 -5.35
CA GLU A 122 8.43 9.94 -5.91
C GLU A 122 7.67 8.68 -6.36
N GLY A 123 8.39 7.64 -6.78
CA GLY A 123 7.80 6.35 -7.15
C GLY A 123 7.15 5.65 -5.95
N ALA A 124 7.86 5.53 -4.84
CA ALA A 124 7.32 4.94 -3.60
C ALA A 124 6.12 5.72 -3.05
N ARG A 125 6.19 7.06 -3.10
CA ARG A 125 5.08 7.94 -2.72
C ARG A 125 3.89 7.80 -3.67
N PHE A 126 4.13 7.57 -4.95
CA PHE A 126 3.05 7.40 -5.93
C PHE A 126 2.39 6.04 -5.79
N GLU A 127 3.17 4.96 -5.65
CA GLU A 127 2.64 3.62 -5.40
C GLU A 127 1.78 3.59 -4.13
N ASN A 128 2.23 4.24 -3.05
CA ASN A 128 1.44 4.35 -1.81
C ASN A 128 0.11 5.10 -1.99
N LEU A 129 0.13 6.18 -2.77
CA LEU A 129 -1.09 6.93 -3.10
C LEU A 129 -2.07 6.04 -3.87
N VAL A 130 -1.59 5.33 -4.89
CA VAL A 130 -2.42 4.39 -5.67
C VAL A 130 -2.95 3.28 -4.76
N ALA A 131 -2.12 2.67 -3.92
CA ALA A 131 -2.55 1.64 -2.96
C ALA A 131 -3.69 2.14 -2.04
N THR A 132 -3.56 3.37 -1.54
CA THR A 132 -4.56 3.99 -0.65
C THR A 132 -5.87 4.26 -1.38
N LEU A 133 -5.80 4.75 -2.62
CA LEU A 133 -6.98 5.01 -3.44
C LEU A 133 -7.69 3.71 -3.84
N LEU A 134 -6.93 2.67 -4.22
CA LEU A 134 -7.47 1.34 -4.49
C LEU A 134 -8.17 0.78 -3.25
N LEU A 135 -7.53 0.84 -2.07
CA LEU A 135 -8.14 0.33 -0.84
C LEU A 135 -9.47 1.05 -0.52
N LYS A 136 -9.50 2.38 -0.63
CA LYS A 136 -10.73 3.18 -0.44
C LYS A 136 -11.82 2.80 -1.45
N GLN A 137 -11.44 2.62 -2.71
CA GLN A 137 -12.35 2.19 -3.76
C GLN A 137 -12.94 0.81 -3.45
N LEU A 138 -12.12 -0.15 -3.01
CA LEU A 138 -12.58 -1.48 -2.68
C LEU A 138 -13.53 -1.46 -1.48
N HIS A 139 -13.21 -0.74 -0.39
CA HIS A 139 -14.11 -0.61 0.76
C HIS A 139 -15.47 -0.03 0.36
N TYR A 140 -15.50 1.03 -0.47
CA TYR A 140 -16.77 1.57 -0.97
C TYR A 140 -17.56 0.56 -1.80
N LEU A 141 -16.89 -0.22 -2.66
CA LEU A 141 -17.55 -1.26 -3.43
C LEU A 141 -18.09 -2.38 -2.54
N GLU A 142 -17.37 -2.76 -1.48
CA GLU A 142 -17.85 -3.70 -0.46
C GLU A 142 -19.09 -3.14 0.26
N ASP A 143 -19.03 -1.91 0.75
CA ASP A 143 -20.10 -1.28 1.52
C ASP A 143 -21.36 -1.03 0.66
N ASN A 144 -21.19 -0.66 -0.62
CA ASN A 144 -22.29 -0.33 -1.52
C ASN A 144 -22.88 -1.55 -2.23
N GLN A 145 -22.06 -2.54 -2.60
CA GLN A 145 -22.51 -3.69 -3.41
C GLN A 145 -22.59 -5.00 -2.63
N GLY A 146 -22.03 -5.08 -1.42
CA GLY A 146 -22.04 -6.27 -0.58
C GLY A 146 -21.15 -7.43 -1.05
N TYR A 147 -20.39 -7.26 -2.13
CA TYR A 147 -19.37 -8.23 -2.54
C TYR A 147 -18.12 -8.07 -1.69
N ARG A 148 -17.43 -9.16 -1.41
CA ARG A 148 -16.10 -9.14 -0.81
C ARG A 148 -15.04 -8.80 -1.86
N TYR A 149 -14.18 -7.84 -1.53
CA TYR A 149 -13.02 -7.45 -2.32
C TYR A 149 -11.72 -7.68 -1.56
N GLU A 150 -10.65 -7.99 -2.30
CA GLU A 150 -9.32 -8.11 -1.70
C GLU A 150 -8.27 -7.41 -2.55
N LEU A 151 -7.43 -6.61 -1.91
CA LEU A 151 -6.20 -6.08 -2.50
C LEU A 151 -5.04 -7.03 -2.19
N ARG A 152 -4.40 -7.54 -3.24
CA ARG A 152 -3.24 -8.45 -3.16
C ARG A 152 -2.12 -7.95 -4.07
N TYR A 153 -0.93 -8.53 -3.98
CA TYR A 153 0.15 -8.33 -4.97
C TYR A 153 0.54 -9.67 -5.59
N ILE A 154 1.20 -9.70 -6.74
CA ILE A 154 1.69 -10.96 -7.34
C ILE A 154 3.21 -10.97 -7.28
N ARG A 155 3.78 -12.09 -6.82
CA ARG A 155 5.22 -12.35 -6.95
C ARG A 155 5.52 -13.85 -7.03
N ASP A 156 6.40 -14.23 -7.94
CA ASP A 156 6.88 -15.61 -8.07
C ASP A 156 8.32 -15.80 -7.57
N LYS A 157 8.85 -17.01 -7.77
CA LYS A 157 10.19 -17.41 -7.37
C LYS A 157 11.27 -16.78 -8.24
N GLU A 158 10.93 -16.46 -9.49
CA GLU A 158 11.81 -15.77 -10.45
C GLU A 158 11.90 -14.27 -10.16
N GLY A 159 11.13 -13.77 -9.19
CA GLY A 159 11.15 -12.37 -8.75
C GLY A 159 10.30 -11.44 -9.63
N ARG A 160 9.51 -11.97 -10.56
CA ARG A 160 8.55 -11.17 -11.32
C ARG A 160 7.45 -10.71 -10.38
N GLU A 161 7.11 -9.44 -10.45
CA GLU A 161 6.17 -8.80 -9.54
C GLU A 161 5.16 -7.95 -10.30
N VAL A 162 3.90 -7.98 -9.85
CA VAL A 162 2.86 -7.00 -10.24
C VAL A 162 2.34 -6.39 -8.94
N ASP A 163 2.31 -5.06 -8.89
CA ASP A 163 2.10 -4.32 -7.64
C ASP A 163 0.76 -4.65 -6.98
N PHE A 164 -0.32 -4.68 -7.77
CA PHE A 164 -1.64 -4.96 -7.24
C PHE A 164 -2.44 -5.95 -8.09
N ALA A 165 -3.25 -6.75 -7.40
CA ALA A 165 -4.24 -7.66 -7.93
C ALA A 165 -5.52 -7.47 -7.12
N ILE A 166 -6.62 -7.16 -7.79
CA ILE A 166 -7.94 -7.04 -7.17
C ILE A 166 -8.67 -8.36 -7.35
N LEU A 167 -9.18 -8.89 -6.24
CA LEU A 167 -10.10 -10.03 -6.27
C LEU A 167 -11.50 -9.56 -5.90
N LYS A 168 -12.50 -10.12 -6.57
CA LYS A 168 -13.93 -10.01 -6.24
C LYS A 168 -14.46 -11.41 -5.98
N GLU A 169 -14.98 -11.69 -4.79
CA GLU A 169 -15.44 -13.03 -4.39
C GLU A 169 -14.38 -14.12 -4.66
N GLY A 170 -13.11 -13.80 -4.37
CA GLY A 170 -11.97 -14.69 -4.60
C GLY A 170 -11.56 -14.88 -6.07
N ARG A 171 -12.27 -14.28 -7.03
CA ARG A 171 -11.91 -14.31 -8.46
C ARG A 171 -11.04 -13.11 -8.81
N LEU A 172 -9.98 -13.34 -9.59
CA LEU A 172 -9.09 -12.28 -10.03
C LEU A 172 -9.80 -11.37 -11.05
N GLU A 173 -10.08 -10.13 -10.64
CA GLU A 173 -10.82 -9.15 -11.42
C GLU A 173 -9.87 -8.23 -12.19
N ALA A 174 -8.78 -7.77 -11.55
CA ALA A 174 -7.84 -6.84 -12.17
C ALA A 174 -6.39 -7.10 -11.78
N LEU A 175 -5.48 -6.80 -12.70
CA LEU A 175 -4.05 -6.62 -12.45
C LEU A 175 -3.67 -5.16 -12.69
N ILE A 176 -2.91 -4.59 -11.78
CA ILE A 176 -2.51 -3.18 -11.81
C ILE A 176 -1.02 -3.07 -11.50
N GLU A 177 -0.29 -2.47 -12.43
CA GLU A 177 1.11 -2.04 -12.25
C GLU A 177 1.14 -0.53 -12.04
N VAL A 178 2.07 -0.05 -11.21
CA VAL A 178 2.27 1.38 -10.99
C VAL A 178 3.66 1.80 -11.44
N LYS A 179 3.74 2.87 -12.23
CA LYS A 179 5.00 3.52 -12.64
C LYS A 179 4.94 5.01 -12.39
N TYR A 180 6.07 5.60 -12.06
CA TYR A 180 6.14 7.05 -11.93
C TYR A 180 6.26 7.71 -13.32
N ALA A 181 7.35 7.44 -14.04
CA ALA A 181 7.62 8.08 -15.33
C ALA A 181 7.58 7.13 -16.54
N ASP A 182 8.15 5.93 -16.42
CA ASP A 182 8.24 4.97 -17.54
C ASP A 182 6.86 4.43 -17.92
N ASP A 183 6.39 4.80 -19.12
CA ASP A 183 5.12 4.38 -19.67
C ASP A 183 5.21 3.09 -20.49
N SER A 184 6.40 2.51 -20.64
CA SER A 184 6.55 1.21 -21.28
C SER A 184 5.90 0.12 -20.43
N ILE A 185 5.16 -0.78 -21.08
CA ILE A 185 4.43 -1.84 -20.37
C ILE A 185 5.41 -2.77 -19.65
N ALA A 186 5.24 -2.90 -18.34
CA ALA A 186 6.04 -3.78 -17.52
C ALA A 186 5.93 -5.23 -18.01
N ARG A 187 7.09 -5.88 -18.20
CA ARG A 187 7.16 -7.28 -18.63
C ARG A 187 6.42 -8.23 -17.67
N PRO A 188 6.54 -8.10 -16.34
CA PRO A 188 5.76 -8.90 -15.40
C PRO A 188 4.24 -8.75 -15.58
N LEU A 189 3.75 -7.52 -15.78
CA LEU A 189 2.33 -7.26 -16.05
C LEU A 189 1.85 -8.00 -17.30
N SER A 190 2.59 -7.87 -18.42
CA SER A 190 2.27 -8.59 -19.66
C SER A 190 2.27 -10.11 -19.48
N TYR A 191 3.26 -10.63 -18.74
CA TYR A 191 3.37 -12.06 -18.44
C TYR A 191 2.15 -12.59 -17.67
N TYR A 192 1.73 -11.88 -16.62
CA TYR A 192 0.61 -12.30 -15.78
C TYR A 192 -0.76 -12.02 -16.42
N ALA A 193 -0.87 -10.99 -17.25
CA ALA A 193 -2.05 -10.73 -18.07
C ALA A 193 -2.40 -11.93 -18.95
N GLN A 194 -1.40 -12.48 -19.66
CA GLN A 194 -1.59 -13.65 -20.52
C GLN A 194 -1.84 -14.93 -19.72
N ARG A 195 -1.12 -15.10 -18.60
CA ARG A 195 -1.19 -16.34 -17.81
C ARG A 195 -2.45 -16.47 -16.98
N LEU A 196 -2.94 -15.37 -16.42
CA LEU A 196 -4.07 -15.37 -15.47
C LEU A 196 -5.37 -14.88 -16.11
N ASN A 197 -5.30 -14.19 -17.24
CA ASN A 197 -6.43 -13.67 -18.00
C ASN A 197 -7.50 -12.98 -17.13
N PRO A 198 -7.12 -11.93 -16.36
CA PRO A 198 -8.05 -11.19 -15.51
C PRO A 198 -9.06 -10.39 -16.35
N GLY A 199 -10.14 -9.92 -15.72
CA GLY A 199 -11.13 -9.06 -16.39
C GLY A 199 -10.55 -7.71 -16.85
N LYS A 200 -9.60 -7.15 -16.10
CA LYS A 200 -8.92 -5.88 -16.44
C LYS A 200 -7.41 -5.98 -16.23
N VAL A 201 -6.64 -5.33 -17.11
CA VAL A 201 -5.19 -5.18 -16.95
C VAL A 201 -4.82 -3.72 -17.19
N VAL A 202 -4.22 -3.09 -16.18
CA VAL A 202 -3.94 -1.66 -16.21
C VAL A 202 -2.51 -1.37 -15.75
N GLN A 203 -1.84 -0.43 -16.41
CA GLN A 203 -0.64 0.21 -15.89
C GLN A 203 -0.95 1.68 -15.63
N ILE A 204 -0.88 2.09 -14.37
CA ILE A 204 -1.09 3.48 -13.96
C ILE A 204 0.26 4.18 -13.93
N VAL A 205 0.40 5.24 -14.71
CA VAL A 205 1.66 5.98 -14.87
C VAL A 205 1.46 7.43 -14.44
N ALA A 206 2.26 7.94 -13.50
CA ALA A 206 2.06 9.30 -12.97
C ALA A 206 2.28 10.39 -14.03
N GLU A 207 3.37 10.29 -14.80
CA GLU A 207 3.80 11.33 -15.75
C GLU A 207 3.48 11.02 -17.22
N ILE A 208 2.53 10.10 -17.47
CA ILE A 208 2.15 9.77 -18.84
C ILE A 208 1.54 10.97 -19.56
N LYS A 209 2.07 11.27 -20.75
CA LYS A 209 1.58 12.38 -21.59
C LYS A 209 0.39 11.99 -22.43
N ARG A 210 0.35 10.74 -22.89
CA ARG A 210 -0.68 10.21 -23.80
C ARG A 210 -1.05 8.79 -23.39
N PRO A 211 -2.17 8.59 -22.68
CA PRO A 211 -2.72 7.27 -22.42
C PRO A 211 -2.89 6.47 -23.72
N TYR A 212 -2.69 5.16 -23.65
CA TYR A 212 -2.81 4.27 -24.80
C TYR A 212 -3.18 2.85 -24.36
N ASP A 213 -3.78 2.10 -25.28
CA ASP A 213 -4.07 0.69 -25.10
C ASP A 213 -3.15 -0.14 -26.00
N LYS A 214 -2.67 -1.28 -25.49
CA LYS A 214 -1.91 -2.26 -26.29
C LYS A 214 -2.37 -3.67 -25.94
N GLY A 215 -3.06 -4.31 -26.89
CA GLY A 215 -3.73 -5.58 -26.63
C GLY A 215 -4.82 -5.41 -25.58
N ASN A 216 -4.76 -6.18 -24.50
CA ASN A 216 -5.70 -6.09 -23.36
C ASN A 216 -5.18 -5.23 -22.20
N ILE A 217 -4.08 -4.50 -22.38
CA ILE A 217 -3.44 -3.69 -21.34
C ILE A 217 -3.73 -2.21 -21.62
N ARG A 218 -4.37 -1.55 -20.67
CA ARG A 218 -4.59 -0.11 -20.68
C ARG A 218 -3.48 0.61 -19.91
N VAL A 219 -2.80 1.55 -20.54
CA VAL A 219 -1.80 2.42 -19.90
C VAL A 219 -2.39 3.81 -19.75
N THR A 220 -2.56 4.29 -18.53
CA THR A 220 -3.34 5.50 -18.25
C THR A 220 -2.78 6.30 -17.07
N ASP A 221 -3.15 7.57 -16.99
CA ASP A 221 -2.86 8.41 -15.83
C ASP A 221 -3.79 8.06 -14.65
N PRO A 222 -3.39 8.37 -13.40
CA PRO A 222 -4.18 8.07 -12.21
C PRO A 222 -5.54 8.78 -12.18
N VAL A 223 -5.65 10.01 -12.70
CA VAL A 223 -6.92 10.77 -12.67
C VAL A 223 -7.94 10.06 -13.55
N SER A 224 -7.58 9.72 -14.79
CA SER A 224 -8.46 8.97 -15.69
C SER A 224 -8.89 7.64 -15.09
N TYR A 225 -7.97 6.90 -14.45
CA TYR A 225 -8.29 5.61 -13.82
C TYR A 225 -9.32 5.74 -12.69
N PHE A 226 -9.13 6.70 -11.79
CA PHE A 226 -10.01 6.89 -10.62
C PHE A 226 -11.23 7.78 -10.89
N SER A 227 -11.28 8.50 -12.01
CA SER A 227 -12.39 9.43 -12.32
C SER A 227 -13.74 8.74 -12.49
N ASP A 228 -13.74 7.50 -12.98
CA ASP A 228 -14.96 6.71 -13.18
C ASP A 228 -15.54 6.18 -11.87
N PHE A 229 -14.84 6.34 -10.75
CA PHE A 229 -15.27 5.89 -9.44
C PHE A 229 -16.01 6.97 -8.62
N PHE A 230 -15.71 8.26 -8.85
CA PHE A 230 -16.33 9.37 -8.12
C PHE A 230 -17.54 10.00 -8.84
N LYS A 231 -18.05 9.33 -9.88
CA LYS A 231 -19.30 9.68 -10.57
C LYS A 231 -20.44 8.86 -9.97
#